data_AF-A0A3D2VJD8-F1
#
_entry.id   AF-A0A3D2VJD8-F1
#
_cell.length_a   1.000
_cell.length_b   1.000
_cell.length_c   1.000
_cell.angle_alpha   90.00
_cell.angle_beta   90.00
_cell.angle_gamma   90.00
#
_symmetry.space_group_name_H-M   'P 1'
#
loop_
_entity.id
_entity.type
_entity.pdbx_description
1 polymer ?
#
loop_
_entity_poly.entity_id
_entity_poly.type
_entity_poly.pdbx_seq_one_letter_code
_entity_poly.pdbx_strand_id
1 'polypeptide(L)'
;METKDLAGFEAVCSLADLVPDVPHVVQVRGHEIAVIRTCGSIFAILNECSHADVVLDQGEVSDCHIECWLHGSRFNLRTGEPDSLPAIRSVPVYGVRLSTDGADAEVLVNPDADPHRSGFPIDPLEANQ
;
A
#
# COMPACT_ATOMS: atom_id res chain seq x y z
N MET A 1 -16.87 -22.97 -0.05
CA MET A 1 -17.20 -21.57 0.25
C MET A 1 -16.17 -21.13 1.26
N GLU A 2 -14.99 -20.80 0.77
CA GLU A 2 -13.81 -20.51 1.59
C GLU A 2 -14.00 -19.17 2.29
N THR A 3 -14.03 -19.20 3.60
CA THR A 3 -13.87 -18.00 4.41
C THR A 3 -12.42 -17.55 4.22
N LYS A 4 -12.16 -16.58 3.33
CA LYS A 4 -10.86 -15.88 3.30
C LYS A 4 -10.62 -15.41 4.73
N ASP A 5 -9.59 -15.92 5.41
CA ASP A 5 -9.28 -15.51 6.78
C ASP A 5 -8.97 -14.01 6.79
N LEU A 6 -9.93 -13.20 7.25
CA LEU A 6 -9.83 -11.75 7.36
C LEU A 6 -9.28 -11.31 8.72
N ALA A 7 -8.74 -12.23 9.52
CA ALA A 7 -8.14 -11.90 10.80
C ALA A 7 -7.05 -10.83 10.62
N GLY A 8 -7.17 -9.74 11.36
CA GLY A 8 -6.24 -8.61 11.31
C GLY A 8 -6.55 -7.57 10.22
N PHE A 9 -7.43 -7.84 9.26
CA PHE A 9 -7.85 -6.87 8.25
C PHE A 9 -8.97 -5.95 8.77
N GLU A 10 -8.88 -4.66 8.45
CA GLU A 10 -9.88 -3.64 8.78
C GLU A 10 -10.35 -2.94 7.50
N ALA A 11 -11.65 -2.70 7.39
CA ALA A 11 -12.21 -1.92 6.28
C ALA A 11 -11.83 -0.44 6.45
N VAL A 12 -11.24 0.16 5.40
CA VAL A 12 -10.68 1.51 5.48
C VAL A 12 -11.36 2.52 4.55
N CYS A 13 -11.86 2.07 3.39
CA CYS A 13 -12.60 2.89 2.44
C CYS A 13 -13.38 1.99 1.46
N SER A 14 -14.27 2.56 0.65
CA SER A 14 -14.84 1.84 -0.49
C SER A 14 -13.85 1.80 -1.65
N LEU A 15 -13.97 0.80 -2.53
CA LEU A 15 -13.19 0.74 -3.77
C LEU A 15 -13.44 1.97 -4.66
N ALA A 16 -14.65 2.52 -4.62
CA ALA A 16 -15.03 3.71 -5.38
C ALA A 16 -14.34 5.00 -4.91
N ASP A 17 -13.86 5.04 -3.66
CA ASP A 17 -13.10 6.18 -3.14
C ASP A 17 -11.68 6.25 -3.73
N LEU A 18 -11.18 5.15 -4.30
CA LEU A 18 -9.84 5.06 -4.88
C LEU A 18 -9.81 5.59 -6.32
N VAL A 19 -9.38 6.84 -6.45
CA VAL A 19 -9.05 7.43 -7.75
C VAL A 19 -7.75 6.80 -8.28
N PRO A 20 -7.70 6.34 -9.55
CA PRO A 20 -6.48 5.81 -10.15
C PRO A 20 -5.29 6.76 -9.99
N ASP A 21 -4.14 6.20 -9.60
CA ASP A 21 -2.86 6.91 -9.49
C ASP A 21 -2.87 8.10 -8.51
N VAL A 22 -3.84 8.15 -7.60
CA VAL A 22 -3.94 9.16 -6.54
C VAL A 22 -3.90 8.46 -5.18
N PRO A 23 -2.99 8.85 -4.27
CA PRO A 23 -2.97 8.32 -2.92
C PRO A 23 -4.24 8.66 -2.14
N HIS A 24 -4.81 7.67 -1.46
CA HIS A 24 -5.90 7.82 -0.51
C HIS A 24 -5.41 7.46 0.89
N VAL A 25 -5.31 8.44 1.78
CA VAL A 25 -4.74 8.24 3.12
C VAL A 25 -5.78 7.70 4.09
N VAL A 26 -5.41 6.67 4.84
CA VAL A 26 -6.24 6.05 5.87
C VAL A 26 -5.44 5.87 7.17
N GLN A 27 -6.14 5.77 8.29
CA GLN A 27 -5.55 5.54 9.61
C GLN A 27 -5.93 4.16 10.11
N VAL A 28 -4.95 3.28 10.33
CA VAL A 28 -5.19 1.90 10.79
C VAL A 28 -4.25 1.58 11.94
N ARG A 29 -4.81 1.31 13.12
CA ARG A 29 -4.06 0.97 14.34
C ARG A 29 -2.86 1.91 14.62
N GLY A 30 -3.02 3.21 14.38
CA GLY A 30 -2.00 4.22 14.60
C GLY A 30 -0.96 4.38 13.49
N HIS A 31 -1.14 3.71 12.35
CA HIS A 31 -0.34 3.92 11.14
C HIS A 31 -1.12 4.79 10.16
N GLU A 32 -0.44 5.82 9.62
CA GLU A 32 -0.91 6.56 8.47
C GLU A 32 -0.48 5.84 7.19
N ILE A 33 -1.44 5.39 6.40
CA ILE A 33 -1.22 4.48 5.28
C ILE A 33 -1.75 5.13 4.01
N ALA A 34 -0.92 5.19 2.97
CA ALA A 34 -1.35 5.57 1.63
C ALA A 34 -1.86 4.33 0.88
N VAL A 35 -3.17 4.29 0.61
CA VAL A 35 -3.81 3.27 -0.23
C VAL A 35 -3.89 3.79 -1.66
N ILE A 36 -3.36 3.03 -2.62
CA ILE A 36 -3.17 3.49 -3.99
C ILE A 36 -3.70 2.44 -4.96
N ARG A 37 -4.61 2.85 -5.84
CA ARG A 37 -5.07 2.04 -6.96
C ARG A 37 -4.25 2.39 -8.21
N THR A 38 -3.37 1.49 -8.63
CA THR A 38 -2.55 1.65 -9.84
C THR A 38 -2.16 0.28 -10.40
N CYS A 39 -1.65 0.23 -11.63
CA CYS A 39 -1.15 -1.01 -12.24
C CYS A 39 -2.14 -2.19 -12.22
N GLY A 40 -3.44 -1.91 -12.26
CA GLY A 40 -4.49 -2.93 -12.18
C GLY A 40 -4.61 -3.62 -10.80
N SER A 41 -4.07 -3.02 -9.73
CA SER A 41 -4.11 -3.56 -8.36
C SER A 41 -4.29 -2.43 -7.34
N ILE A 42 -4.39 -2.80 -6.06
CA ILE A 42 -4.46 -1.87 -4.93
C ILE A 42 -3.29 -2.19 -4.01
N PHE A 43 -2.56 -1.15 -3.62
CA PHE A 43 -1.41 -1.23 -2.74
C PHE A 43 -1.66 -0.39 -1.49
N ALA A 44 -1.01 -0.75 -0.40
CA ALA A 44 -1.00 0.01 0.84
C ALA A 44 0.45 0.14 1.29
N ILE A 45 0.90 1.36 1.55
CA ILE A 45 2.28 1.68 1.91
C ILE A 45 2.29 2.70 3.05
N LEU A 46 3.31 2.68 3.90
CA LEU A 46 3.47 3.70 4.95
C LEU A 46 3.47 5.09 4.31
N ASN A 47 2.68 6.02 4.85
CA ASN A 47 2.64 7.40 4.35
C ASN A 47 3.79 8.27 4.89
N GLU A 48 5.01 7.74 4.90
CA GLU A 48 6.18 8.46 5.39
C GLU A 48 7.41 8.02 4.60
N CYS A 49 8.16 9.00 4.09
CA CYS A 49 9.39 8.76 3.36
C CYS A 49 10.49 8.24 4.31
N SER A 50 11.10 7.09 4.01
CA SER A 50 12.16 6.53 4.87
C SER A 50 13.45 7.37 4.95
N HIS A 51 13.57 8.40 4.10
CA HIS A 51 14.65 9.39 4.10
C HIS A 51 14.46 10.47 5.18
N ALA A 52 13.25 11.01 5.32
CA ALA A 52 12.93 12.13 6.21
C ALA A 52 11.43 12.14 6.53
N ASP A 53 11.05 12.76 7.65
CA ASP A 53 9.67 12.91 8.12
C ASP A 53 8.82 13.77 7.16
N VAL A 54 8.42 13.14 6.05
CA VAL A 54 7.74 13.74 4.91
C VAL A 54 6.71 12.73 4.41
N VAL A 55 5.47 13.18 4.30
CA VAL A 55 4.37 12.35 3.80
C VAL A 55 4.50 12.05 2.32
N LEU A 56 4.12 10.84 1.92
CA LEU A 56 4.21 10.38 0.53
C LEU A 56 2.95 10.71 -0.28
N ASP A 57 1.79 10.92 0.36
CA ASP A 57 0.50 11.13 -0.31
C ASP A 57 0.42 12.40 -1.16
N GLN A 58 1.29 13.37 -0.91
CA GLN A 58 1.44 14.57 -1.75
C GLN A 58 2.33 14.33 -2.99
N GLY A 59 2.83 13.11 -3.14
CA GLY A 59 3.68 12.63 -4.22
C GLY A 59 2.94 12.24 -5.48
N GLU A 60 3.72 11.86 -6.50
CA GLU A 60 3.19 11.35 -7.77
C GLU A 60 3.26 9.83 -7.82
N VAL A 61 2.22 9.20 -8.35
CA VAL A 61 2.18 7.74 -8.59
C VAL A 61 2.41 7.47 -10.07
N SER A 62 3.41 6.64 -10.38
CA SER A 62 3.72 6.20 -11.74
C SER A 62 4.46 4.87 -11.71
N ASP A 63 4.26 4.02 -12.74
CA ASP A 63 4.99 2.75 -12.89
C ASP A 63 4.96 1.85 -11.64
N CYS A 64 3.84 1.82 -10.91
CA CYS A 64 3.67 1.14 -9.63
C CYS A 64 4.65 1.62 -8.53
N HIS A 65 5.08 2.88 -8.59
CA HIS A 65 5.87 3.55 -7.58
C HIS A 65 5.14 4.79 -7.07
N ILE A 66 5.47 5.22 -5.86
CA ILE A 66 5.14 6.55 -5.35
C ILE A 66 6.41 7.36 -5.16
N GLU A 67 6.44 8.56 -5.71
CA GLU A 67 7.55 9.50 -5.60
C GLU A 67 7.31 10.50 -4.47
N CYS A 68 8.25 10.62 -3.54
CA CYS A 68 8.23 11.67 -2.52
C CYS A 68 8.36 13.04 -3.18
N TRP A 69 7.32 13.86 -3.05
CA TRP A 69 7.19 15.19 -3.66
C TRP A 69 8.32 16.17 -3.31
N LEU A 70 8.99 16.00 -2.16
CA LEU A 70 9.98 16.97 -1.70
C LEU A 70 11.38 16.73 -2.30
N HIS A 71 11.86 15.48 -2.29
CA HIS A 71 13.24 15.14 -2.65
C HIS A 71 13.36 14.09 -3.76
N GLY A 72 12.25 13.60 -4.32
CA GLY A 72 12.22 12.74 -5.51
C GLY A 72 12.56 11.26 -5.29
N SER A 73 12.70 10.80 -4.05
CA SER A 73 12.83 9.35 -3.81
C SER A 73 11.54 8.62 -4.16
N ARG A 74 11.65 7.58 -4.97
CA ARG A 74 10.54 6.73 -5.41
C ARG A 74 10.61 5.39 -4.71
N PHE A 75 9.44 4.88 -4.31
CA PHE A 75 9.29 3.62 -3.61
C PHE A 75 8.38 2.70 -4.42
N ASN A 76 8.82 1.46 -4.62
CA ASN A 76 8.02 0.44 -5.26
C ASN A 76 6.79 0.10 -4.39
N LEU A 77 5.58 0.18 -4.93
CA LEU A 77 4.36 -0.05 -4.13
C LEU A 77 4.14 -1.51 -3.72
N ARG A 78 4.87 -2.45 -4.31
CA ARG A 78 4.80 -3.88 -4.01
C ARG A 78 5.76 -4.29 -2.91
N THR A 79 6.92 -3.65 -2.87
CA THR A 79 8.04 -4.03 -1.98
C THR A 79 8.44 -2.91 -1.03
N GLY A 80 7.97 -1.69 -1.22
CA GLY A 80 8.42 -0.51 -0.48
C GLY A 80 9.89 -0.15 -0.70
N GLU A 81 10.63 -0.87 -1.53
CA GLU A 81 12.06 -0.60 -1.77
C GLU A 81 12.23 0.70 -2.58
N PRO A 82 13.20 1.57 -2.19
CA PRO A 82 13.53 2.74 -2.98
C PRO A 82 14.42 2.37 -4.17
N ASP A 83 14.18 2.98 -5.32
CA ASP A 83 15.05 2.86 -6.50
C ASP A 83 15.86 4.12 -6.79
N SER A 84 15.65 5.17 -5.98
CA SER A 84 16.19 6.51 -6.18
C SER A 84 16.56 7.18 -4.87
N LEU A 85 17.77 7.73 -4.84
CA LEU A 85 18.29 8.53 -3.73
C LEU A 85 17.41 9.77 -3.50
N PRO A 86 17.36 10.32 -2.27
CA PRO A 86 18.20 10.01 -1.10
C PRO A 86 17.77 8.83 -0.21
N ALA A 87 16.58 8.26 -0.39
CA ALA A 87 16.14 7.09 0.36
C ALA A 87 16.98 5.85 0.03
N ILE A 88 17.37 5.12 1.08
CA ILE A 88 18.16 3.88 0.99
C ILE A 88 17.56 2.73 1.79
N ARG A 89 16.40 2.95 2.42
CA ARG A 89 15.66 1.95 3.20
C ARG A 89 14.27 1.81 2.61
N SER A 90 13.74 0.59 2.63
CA SER A 90 12.34 0.38 2.30
C SER A 90 11.41 1.08 3.29
N VAL A 91 10.20 1.35 2.83
CA VAL A 91 9.05 1.68 3.68
C VAL A 91 8.16 0.44 3.82
N PRO A 92 7.46 0.25 4.94
CA PRO A 92 6.49 -0.84 5.08
C PRO A 92 5.43 -0.82 3.97
N VAL A 93 5.09 -1.99 3.47
CA VAL A 93 3.88 -2.22 2.66
C VAL A 93 2.94 -3.12 3.44
N TYR A 94 1.64 -2.95 3.25
CA TYR A 94 0.63 -3.60 4.07
C TYR A 94 -0.26 -4.51 3.22
N GLY A 95 -0.78 -5.57 3.85
CA GLY A 95 -1.68 -6.50 3.19
C GLY A 95 -2.98 -5.79 2.80
N VAL A 96 -3.40 -5.94 1.54
CA VAL A 96 -4.66 -5.41 1.02
C VAL A 96 -5.56 -6.53 0.54
N ARG A 97 -6.84 -6.44 0.84
CA ARG A 97 -7.89 -7.30 0.29
C ARG A 97 -9.13 -6.49 -0.07
N LEU A 98 -9.99 -7.06 -0.89
CA LEU A 98 -11.35 -6.57 -1.10
C LEU A 98 -12.32 -7.43 -0.29
N SER A 99 -13.35 -6.81 0.28
CA SER A 99 -14.39 -7.53 1.04
C SER A 99 -15.24 -8.46 0.15
N THR A 100 -15.44 -8.08 -1.10
CA THR A 100 -16.17 -8.81 -2.13
C THR A 100 -15.62 -8.48 -3.51
N ASP A 101 -16.06 -9.21 -4.52
CA ASP A 101 -15.93 -8.79 -5.92
C ASP A 101 -16.98 -7.73 -6.26
N GLY A 102 -16.64 -6.82 -7.18
CA GLY A 102 -17.55 -5.80 -7.71
C GLY A 102 -17.21 -4.37 -7.31
N ALA A 103 -17.97 -3.42 -7.85
CA ALA A 103 -17.72 -1.99 -7.65
C ALA A 103 -18.01 -1.51 -6.22
N ASP A 104 -18.89 -2.20 -5.50
CA ASP A 104 -19.31 -1.88 -4.13
C ASP A 104 -18.39 -2.49 -3.05
N ALA A 105 -17.25 -3.06 -3.46
CA ALA A 105 -16.31 -3.69 -2.54
C ALA A 105 -15.67 -2.68 -1.59
N GLU A 106 -15.40 -3.11 -0.35
CA GLU A 106 -14.59 -2.35 0.61
C GLU A 106 -13.14 -2.77 0.52
N VAL A 107 -12.24 -1.81 0.67
CA VAL A 107 -10.80 -2.05 0.79
C VAL A 107 -10.50 -2.38 2.23
N LEU A 108 -9.88 -3.54 2.44
CA LEU A 108 -9.45 -4.03 3.73
C LEU A 108 -7.93 -3.96 3.82
N VAL A 109 -7.40 -3.38 4.90
CA VAL A 109 -5.95 -3.27 5.15
C VAL A 109 -5.57 -4.01 6.43
N ASN A 110 -4.48 -4.77 6.38
CA ASN A 110 -3.86 -5.37 7.56
C ASN A 110 -2.45 -4.79 7.78
N PRO A 111 -2.26 -3.92 8.80
CA PRO A 111 -0.96 -3.29 9.05
C PRO A 111 0.09 -4.26 9.61
N ASP A 112 -0.32 -5.43 10.07
CA ASP A 112 0.58 -6.46 10.61
C ASP A 112 1.07 -7.45 9.52
N ALA A 113 0.52 -7.36 8.31
CA ALA A 113 0.87 -8.21 7.17
C ALA A 113 2.04 -7.66 6.35
N ASP A 114 3.05 -7.07 7.00
CA ASP A 114 4.25 -6.55 6.33
C ASP A 114 5.10 -7.71 5.79
N PRO A 115 5.31 -7.82 4.46
CA PRO A 115 6.13 -8.89 3.87
C PRO A 115 7.61 -8.81 4.30
N HIS A 116 8.07 -7.67 4.83
CA HIS A 116 9.44 -7.48 5.32
C HIS A 116 9.63 -7.83 6.79
N ARG A 117 8.54 -7.97 7.55
CA ARG A 117 8.58 -8.52 8.93
C ARG A 117 8.63 -10.04 8.87
N SER A 118 9.81 -10.56 8.56
CA SER A 118 10.20 -11.97 8.68
C SER A 118 9.33 -13.01 7.94
N GLY A 119 9.77 -13.40 6.74
CA GLY A 119 9.56 -14.77 6.24
C GLY A 119 8.44 -15.01 5.22
N PHE A 120 7.82 -13.96 4.66
CA PHE A 120 6.84 -14.12 3.56
C PHE A 120 7.46 -13.75 2.20
N PRO A 121 7.30 -14.58 1.15
CA PRO A 121 7.79 -14.25 -0.18
C PRO A 121 7.04 -13.05 -0.77
N ILE A 122 7.80 -12.18 -1.43
CA ILE A 122 7.40 -10.86 -1.93
C ILE A 122 6.61 -10.93 -3.25
N ASP A 123 5.92 -12.03 -3.52
CA ASP A 123 5.25 -12.23 -4.81
C ASP A 123 3.74 -11.92 -4.73
N PRO A 124 3.30 -10.75 -5.23
CA PRO A 124 1.89 -10.36 -5.22
C PRO A 124 1.02 -11.17 -6.21
N LEU A 125 1.59 -12.08 -6.99
CA LEU A 125 0.85 -12.90 -7.96
C LEU A 125 0.27 -14.20 -7.39
N GLU A 126 0.67 -14.64 -6.19
CA GLU A 126 0.13 -15.87 -5.56
C GLU A 126 -1.00 -15.63 -4.55
N ALA A 127 -1.28 -14.37 -4.15
CA ALA A 127 -2.28 -14.06 -3.13
C ALA A 127 -3.74 -14.07 -3.61
N ASN A 128 -4.00 -14.47 -4.86
CA ASN A 128 -5.32 -14.48 -5.50
C ASN A 128 -5.63 -15.76 -6.30
N GLN A 129 -5.05 -16.90 -5.91
CA GLN A 129 -5.57 -18.22 -6.28
C GLN A 129 -6.38 -18.81 -5.12
#